data_AF-A0A544TI15-F1
#
_entry.id   AF-A0A544TI15-F1
#
_cell.length_a   1.000
_cell.length_b   1.000
_cell.length_c   1.000
_cell.angle_alpha   90.00
_cell.angle_beta   90.00
_cell.angle_gamma   90.00
#
_symmetry.space_group_name_H-M   'P 1'
#
loop_
_entity.id
_entity.type
_entity.pdbx_description
1 polymer ?
#
loop_
_entity_poly.entity_id
_entity_poly.type
_entity_poly.pdbx_seq_one_letter_code
_entity_poly.pdbx_strand_id
1 'polypeptide(L)'
;MKINWKVRFKNKQFWLMVLLAIAAPISAYYDVSRSDLTTWMSLWDLVVSVVSNPFVLFSIGVGVYNTIPDLTTVGLSDSRQALTMINQRSDK
;
A
#
# COMPACT_ATOMS: atom_id res chain seq x y z
N MET A 1 16.78 -12.06 -5.09
CA MET A 1 16.45 -10.61 -5.00
C MET A 1 17.01 -10.04 -3.72
N LYS A 2 17.72 -8.90 -3.77
CA LYS A 2 18.22 -8.18 -2.58
C LYS A 2 17.39 -6.90 -2.40
N ILE A 3 16.32 -6.98 -1.60
CA ILE A 3 15.47 -5.81 -1.28
C ILE A 3 16.05 -5.12 -0.05
N ASN A 4 16.24 -3.79 -0.13
CA ASN A 4 16.69 -3.00 1.01
C ASN A 4 15.51 -2.53 1.89
N TRP A 5 15.03 -3.44 2.75
CA TRP A 5 13.91 -3.17 3.67
C TRP A 5 14.15 -1.98 4.60
N LYS A 6 15.42 -1.75 5.00
CA LYS A 6 15.80 -0.65 5.91
C LYS A 6 15.49 0.73 5.31
N VAL A 7 15.63 0.89 3.99
CA VAL A 7 15.31 2.15 3.29
C VAL A 7 13.80 2.32 3.15
N ARG A 8 13.07 1.23 2.88
CA ARG A 8 11.62 1.28 2.68
C ARG A 8 10.85 1.65 3.95
N PHE A 9 11.18 1.03 5.08
CA PHE A 9 10.53 1.38 6.35
C PHE A 9 10.83 2.80 6.83
N LYS A 10 11.89 3.45 6.32
CA LYS A 10 12.19 4.85 6.59
C LYS A 10 11.44 5.82 5.66
N ASN A 11 10.88 5.35 4.55
CA ASN A 11 10.14 6.19 3.61
C ASN A 11 8.69 6.37 4.05
N LYS A 12 8.24 7.62 4.23
CA LYS A 12 6.83 7.92 4.56
C LYS A 12 5.86 7.51 3.45
N GLN A 13 6.27 7.65 2.18
CA GLN A 13 5.45 7.29 1.03
C GLN A 13 5.17 5.79 0.98
N PHE A 14 6.11 4.97 1.43
CA PHE A 14 5.92 3.52 1.54
C PHE A 14 4.80 3.19 2.53
N TRP A 15 4.78 3.83 3.71
CA TRP A 15 3.71 3.62 4.69
C TRP A 15 2.34 4.11 4.21
N LEU A 16 2.30 5.23 3.48
CA LEU A 16 1.06 5.70 2.86
C LEU A 16 0.51 4.68 1.84
N MET A 17 1.38 4.11 1.01
CA MET A 17 1.02 3.09 0.04
C MET A 17 0.51 1.81 0.71
N VAL A 18 1.18 1.35 1.78
CA VAL A 18 0.72 0.19 2.57
C VAL A 18 -0.64 0.48 3.19
N LEU A 19 -0.84 1.68 3.75
CA LEU A 19 -2.13 2.09 4.31
C LEU A 19 -3.23 2.05 3.24
N LEU A 20 -2.98 2.60 2.05
CA LEU A 20 -3.92 2.58 0.94
C LEU A 20 -4.20 1.17 0.43
N ALA A 21 -3.17 0.31 0.36
CA ALA A 21 -3.29 -1.08 -0.04
C ALA A 21 -4.15 -1.91 0.93
N ILE A 22 -4.17 -1.54 2.22
CA ILE A 22 -5.03 -2.15 3.23
C ILE A 22 -6.43 -1.52 3.21
N ALA A 23 -6.53 -0.19 3.13
CA ALA A 23 -7.78 0.53 3.21
C ALA A 23 -8.68 0.30 1.99
N ALA A 24 -8.13 0.22 0.78
CA ALA A 24 -8.92 0.07 -0.44
C ALA A 24 -9.75 -1.23 -0.46
N PRO A 25 -9.19 -2.42 -0.19
CA PRO A 25 -9.98 -3.65 -0.07
C PRO A 25 -11.04 -3.58 1.03
N ILE A 26 -10.72 -2.98 2.18
CA ILE A 26 -11.68 -2.85 3.28
C ILE A 26 -12.85 -1.95 2.84
N SER A 27 -12.58 -0.80 2.23
CA SER A 27 -13.63 0.11 1.74
C SER A 27 -14.48 -0.48 0.62
N ALA A 28 -13.96 -1.44 -0.14
CA ALA A 28 -14.69 -2.10 -1.21
C ALA A 28 -15.65 -3.18 -0.68
N TYR A 29 -15.33 -3.79 0.47
CA TYR A 29 -16.06 -4.92 1.04
C TYR A 29 -16.95 -4.55 2.23
N TYR A 30 -16.60 -3.50 2.96
CA TYR A 30 -17.30 -3.06 4.15
C TYR A 30 -17.72 -1.60 3.96
N ASP A 31 -19.00 -1.32 4.20
CA ASP A 31 -19.49 0.05 4.31
C ASP A 31 -19.11 0.59 5.70
N VAL A 32 -17.88 1.10 5.82
CA VAL A 32 -17.34 1.57 7.10
C VAL A 32 -18.09 2.83 7.52
N SER A 33 -18.93 2.70 8.55
CA SER A 33 -19.71 3.80 9.07
C SER A 33 -18.95 4.58 10.15
N ARG A 34 -19.38 5.81 10.45
CA ARG A 34 -18.81 6.59 11.56
C ARG A 34 -18.97 5.86 12.90
N SER A 35 -20.08 5.16 13.11
CA SER A 35 -20.33 4.38 14.33
C SER A 35 -19.25 3.31 14.56
N ASP A 36 -18.79 2.66 13.51
CA ASP A 36 -17.77 1.60 13.60
C ASP A 36 -16.42 2.11 14.10
N LEU A 37 -16.18 3.41 13.93
CA LEU A 37 -14.93 4.08 14.30
C LEU A 37 -15.03 4.86 15.62
N THR A 38 -16.21 4.91 16.24
CA THR A 38 -16.45 5.71 17.46
C THR A 38 -16.23 4.96 18.76
N THR A 39 -16.28 3.62 18.75
CA THR A 39 -16.06 2.81 19.94
C THR A 39 -14.98 1.76 19.70
N TRP A 40 -14.22 1.43 20.75
CA TRP A 40 -13.20 0.38 20.67
C TRP A 40 -13.78 -1.00 20.35
N MET A 41 -15.01 -1.27 20.80
CA MET A 41 -15.70 -2.52 20.52
C MET A 41 -16.07 -2.63 19.04
N SER A 42 -16.72 -1.63 18.47
CA SER A 42 -17.10 -1.63 17.05
C SER A 42 -15.86 -1.67 16.13
N LEU A 43 -14.78 -0.99 16.53
CA LEU A 43 -13.51 -1.06 15.81
C LEU A 43 -12.94 -2.49 15.81
N TRP A 44 -13.00 -3.17 16.96
CA TRP A 44 -12.56 -4.55 17.07
C TRP A 44 -13.42 -5.49 16.22
N ASP A 45 -14.74 -5.33 16.22
CA ASP A 45 -15.65 -6.13 15.42
C ASP A 45 -15.40 -5.96 13.91
N LEU A 46 -15.10 -4.73 13.46
CA LEU A 46 -14.66 -4.46 12.09
C LEU A 46 -13.37 -5.22 11.75
N VAL A 47 -12.35 -5.14 12.62
CA VAL A 47 -11.07 -5.82 12.41
C VAL A 47 -11.24 -7.34 12.35
N VAL A 48 -12.01 -7.93 13.27
CA VAL A 48 -12.34 -9.35 13.26
C VAL A 48 -13.05 -9.72 11.97
N SER A 49 -14.05 -8.94 11.55
CA SER A 49 -14.79 -9.18 10.31
C SER A 49 -13.87 -9.19 9.07
N VAL A 50 -12.92 -8.26 9.00
CA VAL A 50 -11.92 -8.17 7.93
C VAL A 50 -10.99 -9.38 7.93
N VAL A 51 -10.47 -9.77 9.09
CA VAL A 51 -9.52 -10.90 9.23
C VAL A 51 -10.20 -12.25 9.05
N SER A 52 -11.48 -12.38 9.40
CA SER A 52 -12.27 -13.59 9.16
C SER A 52 -12.67 -13.78 7.70
N ASN A 53 -12.45 -12.78 6.84
CA ASN A 53 -12.74 -12.87 5.41
C ASN A 53 -11.48 -13.22 4.60
N PRO A 54 -11.31 -14.48 4.16
CA PRO A 54 -10.11 -14.90 3.44
C PRO A 54 -9.92 -14.19 2.10
N PHE A 55 -11.02 -13.77 1.45
CA PHE A 55 -10.93 -13.02 0.19
C PHE A 55 -10.37 -11.61 0.41
N VAL A 56 -10.82 -10.92 1.46
CA VAL A 56 -10.34 -9.57 1.80
C VAL A 56 -8.88 -9.65 2.24
N LEU A 57 -8.51 -10.63 3.05
CA LEU A 57 -7.11 -10.88 3.42
C LEU A 57 -6.22 -11.13 2.19
N PHE A 58 -6.68 -11.93 1.25
CA PHE A 58 -5.95 -12.17 0.00
C PHE A 58 -5.78 -10.87 -0.80
N SER A 59 -6.85 -10.07 -0.91
CA SER A 59 -6.84 -8.79 -1.62
C SER A 59 -5.85 -7.79 -0.99
N ILE A 60 -5.83 -7.71 0.35
CA ILE A 60 -4.83 -6.93 1.10
C ILE A 60 -3.42 -7.46 0.80
N GLY A 61 -3.22 -8.78 0.80
CA GLY A 61 -1.95 -9.42 0.48
C GLY A 61 -1.44 -9.06 -0.92
N VAL A 62 -2.31 -9.10 -1.94
CA VAL A 62 -1.98 -8.67 -3.31
C VAL A 62 -1.66 -7.18 -3.36
N GLY A 63 -2.44 -6.34 -2.69
CA GLY A 63 -2.20 -4.90 -2.59
C GLY A 63 -0.83 -4.59 -1.98
N VAL A 64 -0.51 -5.23 -0.85
CA VAL A 64 0.80 -5.09 -0.19
C VAL A 64 1.92 -5.61 -1.09
N TYR A 65 1.73 -6.75 -1.76
CA TYR A 65 2.70 -7.28 -2.72
C TYR A 65 3.00 -6.27 -3.83
N ASN A 66 1.99 -5.57 -4.34
CA ASN A 66 2.16 -4.54 -5.36
C ASN A 66 2.95 -3.31 -4.88
N THR A 67 3.09 -3.08 -3.57
CA THR A 67 3.96 -2.01 -3.04
C THR A 67 5.45 -2.39 -3.01
N ILE A 68 5.79 -3.66 -3.26
CA ILE A 68 7.17 -4.18 -3.17
C ILE A 68 8.04 -3.82 -4.41
N PRO A 69 7.54 -3.86 -5.66
CA PRO A 69 8.29 -3.49 -6.86
C PRO A 69 8.41 -1.97 -7.03
N ASP A 70 9.28 -1.39 -6.20
CA ASP A 70 9.88 -0.05 -6.22
C ASP A 70 9.02 1.23 -6.20
N LEU A 71 9.04 1.89 -5.04
CA LEU A 71 8.64 3.29 -4.80
C LEU A 71 9.67 4.00 -3.91
N THR A 72 10.96 3.66 -4.07
CA THR A 72 12.05 4.29 -3.29
C THR A 72 12.53 5.63 -3.87
N THR A 73 11.84 6.16 -4.87
CA THR A 73 12.02 7.54 -5.31
C THR A 73 11.67 8.51 -4.20
N VAL A 74 12.58 9.45 -3.95
CA VAL A 74 12.38 10.51 -2.97
C VAL A 74 11.54 11.59 -3.65
N GLY A 75 10.29 11.72 -3.23
CA GLY A 75 9.33 12.68 -3.80
C GLY A 75 8.43 12.09 -4.89
N LEU A 76 7.52 12.91 -5.42
CA LEU A 76 6.60 12.54 -6.50
C LEU A 76 7.28 12.48 -7.89
N SER A 77 8.60 12.63 -7.94
CA SER A 77 9.39 12.71 -9.16
C SER A 77 10.04 11.36 -9.46
N ASP A 78 10.18 11.06 -10.75
CA ASP A 78 10.83 9.86 -11.23
C ASP A 78 12.30 9.77 -10.78
N SER A 79 12.82 8.55 -10.73
CA SER A 79 14.24 8.35 -10.40
C SER A 79 15.11 8.95 -11.50
N ARG A 80 16.31 9.45 -11.14
CA ARG A 80 17.31 9.88 -12.15
C ARG A 80 17.58 8.79 -13.18
N GLN A 81 17.54 7.52 -12.78
CA GLN A 81 17.69 6.38 -13.70
C GLN A 81 16.52 6.27 -14.67
N ALA A 82 15.27 6.39 -14.21
CA ALA A 82 14.10 6.40 -15.09
C ALA A 82 14.14 7.58 -16.08
N LEU A 83 14.52 8.77 -15.61
CA LEU A 83 14.68 9.95 -16.46
C LEU A 83 15.80 9.77 -17.51
N THR A 84 16.90 9.10 -17.16
CA THR A 84 18.01 8.88 -18.09
C THR A 84 17.68 7.81 -19.14
N MET A 85 16.87 6.80 -18.79
CA MET A 85 16.37 5.79 -19.73
C MET A 85 15.48 6.38 -20.83
N ILE A 86 14.70 7.42 -20.51
CA ILE A 86 13.88 8.12 -21.51
C ILE A 86 14.77 8.81 -22.55
N ASN A 87 15.83 9.50 -22.10
CA ASN A 87 16.77 10.14 -23.03
C ASN A 87 17.44 9.11 -23.96
N GLN A 88 17.93 7.98 -23.43
CA GLN A 88 18.57 6.95 -24.26
C GLN A 88 17.62 6.23 -25.23
N ARG A 89 16.31 6.22 -24.96
CA ARG A 89 15.30 5.68 -25.89
C ARG A 89 14.88 6.69 -26.94
N SER A 90 14.97 7.99 -26.63
CA SER A 90 14.70 9.08 -27.59
C SER A 90 15.85 9.31 -28.56
N ASP A 91 17.07 8.91 -28.19
CA ASP A 91 18.28 9.02 -29.03
C ASP A 91 18.47 7.82 -29.99
N LYS A 92 17.48 6.93 -30.12
CA LYS A 92 17.44 5.78 -31.06
C LYS A 92 16.23 5.86 -31.96
#